data_AF-A0A819PHL5-F1
#
_entry.id   AF-A0A819PHL5-F1
#
_cell.length_a   1.000
_cell.length_b   1.000
_cell.length_c   1.000
_cell.angle_alpha   90.00
_cell.angle_beta   90.00
_cell.angle_gamma   90.00
#
_symmetry.space_group_name_H-M   'P 1'
#
loop_
_entity.id
_entity.type
_entity.pdbx_description
1 polymer ?
#
loop_
_entity_poly.entity_id
_entity_poly.type
_entity_poly.pdbx_seq_one_letter_code
_entity_poly.pdbx_strand_id
1 'polypeptide(L)'
;MSRIQELNQLESVYIFCKITSLSTKNGRKKYEKIKGVFTEIISICDVLKQDIRQCDANLTSVTILPPSSNLKSNEIDLAFMYSQLLKKILIDIEKEDTEKQKLIEFCREQYSQNNSELEFINEFDRDYLKQSPLWWYSREGFVYKMLNRALRNQDIEIISKMASFVRDVHKQIAQLHEQNTDRQVALEFVQKSQKDSNKTSVLFQMEVDPTNASNPFVSMENISFYPTEKEILFSMNTVFRIGEIQQIGDKLWQVNLSLTNNDDQQLKCVTESIREDLANRRTRWHKLAILMGKMRNFDKADELCQPLFEKLSNDDWTQLTGFIKIQKGDYSNGLSHLQKCLDIWLNKFPDCNQYLPSVYHNIDQTYHDQAQTNNSIGEIYQYMKDFHRARIHYEKALKIQQRSLSPKV
;
A
#
# COMPACT_ATOMS: atom_id res chain seq x y z
N MET A 1 32.86 -1.72 -34.61
CA MET A 1 31.76 -2.39 -33.88
C MET A 1 32.24 -3.37 -32.79
N SER A 2 33.51 -3.79 -32.74
CA SER A 2 34.05 -4.66 -31.66
C SER A 2 33.96 -4.05 -30.25
N ARG A 3 34.13 -2.73 -30.13
CA ARG A 3 34.05 -2.01 -28.84
C ARG A 3 32.68 -2.06 -28.14
N ILE A 4 31.60 -2.40 -28.85
CA ILE A 4 30.24 -2.37 -28.28
C ILE A 4 30.03 -3.53 -27.28
N GLN A 5 30.71 -4.67 -27.49
CA GLN A 5 30.61 -5.81 -26.58
C GLN A 5 31.32 -5.56 -25.24
N GLU A 6 32.41 -4.79 -25.25
CA GLU A 6 33.24 -4.52 -24.07
C GLU A 6 32.68 -3.43 -23.14
N LEU A 7 31.66 -2.69 -23.56
CA LEU A 7 31.04 -1.65 -22.74
C LEU A 7 30.09 -2.25 -21.71
N ASN A 8 30.56 -2.45 -20.48
CA ASN A 8 29.75 -2.99 -19.36
C ASN A 8 28.53 -2.11 -19.01
N GLN A 9 28.57 -0.82 -19.36
CA GLN A 9 27.45 0.12 -19.19
C GLN A 9 26.35 -0.03 -20.26
N LEU A 10 26.60 -0.86 -21.28
CA LEU A 10 25.69 -1.06 -22.40
C LEU A 10 25.10 -2.47 -22.33
N GLU A 11 23.82 -2.57 -21.99
CA GLU A 11 23.09 -3.83 -21.79
C GLU A 11 22.39 -4.33 -23.06
N SER A 12 21.69 -3.44 -23.76
CA SER A 12 20.89 -3.77 -24.95
C SER A 12 21.06 -2.71 -26.05
N VAL A 13 21.09 -3.16 -27.31
CA VAL A 13 21.17 -2.32 -28.51
C VAL A 13 20.00 -2.67 -29.44
N TYR A 14 19.24 -1.67 -29.83
CA TYR A 14 18.13 -1.78 -30.78
C TYR A 14 18.47 -0.97 -32.02
N ILE A 15 18.30 -1.56 -33.20
CA ILE A 15 18.68 -0.94 -34.46
C ILE A 15 17.42 -0.68 -35.27
N PHE A 16 17.13 0.58 -35.58
CA PHE A 16 16.07 0.93 -36.52
C PHE A 16 16.67 1.19 -37.91
N CYS A 17 16.21 0.48 -38.94
CA CYS A 17 16.70 0.64 -40.31
C CYS A 17 15.56 0.46 -41.32
N LYS A 18 15.31 1.49 -42.13
CA LYS A 18 14.29 1.46 -43.21
C LYS A 18 14.65 0.55 -44.40
N ILE A 19 15.89 0.06 -44.48
CA ILE A 19 16.39 -0.68 -45.64
C ILE A 19 16.42 -2.18 -45.33
N THR A 20 15.55 -2.94 -45.98
CA THR A 20 15.35 -4.40 -45.81
C THR A 20 16.57 -5.26 -46.16
N SER A 21 17.52 -4.74 -46.95
CA SER A 21 18.73 -5.48 -47.34
C SER A 21 19.76 -5.65 -46.22
N LEU A 22 19.69 -4.83 -45.16
CA LEU A 22 20.53 -4.94 -43.96
C LEU A 22 19.87 -5.79 -42.85
N SER A 23 18.54 -5.92 -42.86
CA SER A 23 17.81 -6.64 -41.80
C SER A 23 17.92 -8.16 -41.90
N THR A 24 18.26 -8.70 -43.08
CA THR A 24 18.07 -10.14 -43.34
C THR A 24 19.31 -10.99 -43.49
N LYS A 25 20.54 -10.47 -43.62
CA LYS A 25 21.63 -11.38 -44.05
C LYS A 25 22.83 -11.68 -43.16
N ASN A 26 23.29 -10.86 -42.20
CA ASN A 26 24.48 -11.30 -41.42
C ASN A 26 24.68 -10.65 -40.03
N GLY A 27 23.77 -9.78 -39.57
CA GLY A 27 23.96 -9.00 -38.34
C GLY A 27 23.47 -9.66 -37.04
N ARG A 28 22.43 -10.50 -37.11
CA ARG A 28 21.78 -11.07 -35.91
C ARG A 28 22.64 -12.07 -35.12
N LYS A 29 23.58 -12.76 -35.77
CA LYS A 29 24.35 -13.85 -35.13
C LYS A 29 25.69 -13.42 -34.53
N LYS A 30 26.13 -12.16 -34.71
CA LYS A 30 27.50 -11.78 -34.37
C LYS A 30 27.64 -11.01 -33.04
N TYR A 31 26.54 -10.50 -32.47
CA TYR A 31 26.63 -9.65 -31.27
C TYR A 31 25.45 -9.87 -30.31
N GLU A 32 25.74 -10.44 -29.13
CA GLU A 32 24.73 -10.79 -28.11
C GLU A 32 23.94 -9.60 -27.57
N LYS A 33 24.51 -8.39 -27.59
CA LYS A 33 23.86 -7.16 -27.10
C LYS A 33 22.82 -6.59 -28.08
N ILE A 34 22.77 -7.05 -29.34
CA ILE A 34 21.79 -6.55 -30.32
C ILE A 34 20.49 -7.33 -30.14
N LYS A 35 19.47 -6.68 -29.55
CA LYS A 35 18.16 -7.27 -29.27
C LYS A 35 17.26 -7.36 -30.50
N GLY A 36 17.46 -6.47 -31.47
CA GLY A 36 16.67 -6.50 -32.70
C GLY A 36 17.10 -5.46 -33.73
N VAL A 37 16.77 -5.78 -34.99
CA VAL A 37 16.82 -4.83 -36.12
C VAL A 37 15.38 -4.67 -36.61
N PHE A 38 14.86 -3.46 -36.55
CA PHE A 38 13.47 -3.12 -36.80
C PHE A 38 13.36 -2.23 -38.02
N THR A 39 12.39 -2.52 -38.87
CA THR A 39 12.08 -1.74 -40.08
C THR A 39 10.91 -0.78 -39.86
N GLU A 40 10.12 -1.01 -38.82
CA GLU A 40 8.97 -0.20 -38.42
C GLU A 40 9.18 0.41 -37.03
N ILE A 41 8.80 1.69 -36.90
CA ILE A 41 8.96 2.43 -35.64
C ILE A 41 8.10 1.81 -34.53
N ILE A 42 6.90 1.33 -34.88
CA ILE A 42 5.98 0.73 -33.90
C ILE A 42 6.63 -0.49 -33.26
N SER A 43 7.20 -1.39 -34.07
CA SER A 43 7.83 -2.62 -33.56
C SER A 43 9.03 -2.39 -32.65
N ILE A 44 9.87 -1.37 -32.92
CA ILE A 44 10.98 -1.04 -32.01
C ILE A 44 10.47 -0.41 -30.72
N CYS A 45 9.42 0.43 -30.79
CA CYS A 45 8.80 1.02 -29.62
C CYS A 45 8.18 -0.04 -28.70
N ASP A 46 7.50 -1.04 -29.25
CA ASP A 46 6.88 -2.11 -28.46
C ASP A 46 7.93 -2.93 -27.69
N VAL A 47 9.02 -3.30 -28.35
CA VAL A 47 10.12 -4.03 -27.70
C VAL A 47 10.86 -3.16 -26.69
N LEU A 48 11.11 -1.88 -27.00
CA LEU A 48 11.73 -0.96 -26.03
C LEU A 48 10.88 -0.80 -24.78
N LYS A 49 9.56 -0.65 -24.92
CA LYS A 49 8.64 -0.55 -23.79
C LYS A 49 8.64 -1.82 -22.93
N GLN A 50 8.70 -2.99 -23.58
CA GLN A 50 8.81 -4.26 -22.88
C GLN A 50 10.13 -4.39 -22.09
N ASP A 51 11.27 -4.07 -22.71
CA ASP A 51 12.58 -4.18 -22.06
C ASP A 51 12.78 -3.11 -20.97
N ILE A 52 12.22 -1.90 -21.11
CA ILE A 52 12.24 -0.87 -20.05
C ILE A 52 11.46 -1.35 -18.82
N ARG A 53 10.27 -1.93 -19.01
CA ARG A 53 9.48 -2.50 -17.90
C ARG A 53 10.22 -3.61 -17.17
N GLN A 54 10.90 -4.48 -17.92
CA GLN A 54 11.75 -5.53 -17.35
C GLN A 54 12.94 -4.94 -16.57
N CYS A 55 13.56 -3.86 -17.06
CA CYS A 55 14.61 -3.15 -16.33
C CYS A 55 14.09 -2.52 -15.03
N ASP A 56 12.93 -1.87 -15.05
CA ASP A 56 12.33 -1.23 -13.87
C ASP A 56 11.92 -2.24 -12.79
N ALA A 57 11.51 -3.46 -13.17
CA ALA A 57 11.27 -4.57 -12.25
C ALA A 57 12.57 -5.09 -11.61
N ASN A 58 13.65 -5.15 -12.40
CA ASN A 58 14.98 -5.59 -11.97
C ASN A 58 15.74 -4.55 -11.10
N LEU A 59 15.29 -3.29 -11.06
CA LEU A 59 15.88 -2.22 -10.23
C LEU A 59 15.50 -2.30 -8.74
N THR A 60 14.78 -3.34 -8.31
CA THR A 60 14.53 -3.59 -6.88
C THR A 60 15.85 -3.99 -6.20
N SER A 61 16.58 -3.01 -5.67
CA SER A 61 17.89 -3.25 -5.05
C SER A 61 17.73 -4.07 -3.77
N VAL A 62 18.26 -5.29 -3.77
CA VAL A 62 18.44 -6.09 -2.55
C VAL A 62 19.81 -5.77 -1.98
N THR A 63 19.87 -5.21 -0.77
CA THR A 63 21.13 -4.97 -0.06
C THR A 63 21.36 -6.11 0.92
N ILE A 64 22.42 -6.90 0.71
CA ILE A 64 22.87 -7.92 1.65
C ILE A 64 23.72 -7.22 2.70
N LEU A 65 23.23 -7.15 3.94
CA LEU A 65 23.96 -6.54 5.05
C LEU A 65 25.06 -7.50 5.56
N PRO A 66 26.25 -6.99 5.91
CA PRO A 66 27.29 -7.80 6.52
C PRO A 66 26.89 -8.28 7.93
N PRO A 67 27.42 -9.43 8.41
CA PRO A 67 27.03 -10.04 9.69
C PRO A 67 27.20 -9.14 10.93
N SER A 68 28.01 -8.08 10.82
CA SER A 68 28.35 -7.15 11.90
C SER A 68 27.35 -6.02 12.09
N SER A 69 26.27 -5.95 11.31
CA SER A 69 25.23 -4.94 11.54
C SER A 69 24.42 -5.29 12.79
N ASN A 70 24.73 -4.65 13.92
CA ASN A 70 23.95 -4.68 15.17
C ASN A 70 22.56 -4.00 15.04
N LEU A 71 21.91 -4.12 13.89
CA LEU A 71 20.51 -3.76 13.74
C LEU A 71 19.71 -4.89 14.38
N LYS A 72 18.81 -4.56 15.31
CA LYS A 72 17.79 -5.50 15.81
C LYS A 72 16.93 -5.91 14.61
N SER A 73 17.32 -6.97 13.93
CA SER A 73 16.85 -7.34 12.58
C SER A 73 15.42 -7.88 12.51
N ASN A 74 14.73 -7.95 13.66
CA ASN A 74 13.43 -8.60 13.77
C ASN A 74 12.31 -7.63 14.20
N GLU A 75 12.59 -6.32 14.26
CA GLU A 75 11.52 -5.33 14.45
C GLU A 75 10.77 -5.17 13.12
N ILE A 76 9.51 -5.62 13.08
CA ILE A 76 8.63 -5.40 11.94
C ILE A 76 8.34 -3.90 11.86
N ASP A 77 8.66 -3.29 10.72
CA ASP A 77 8.42 -1.87 10.49
C ASP A 77 6.94 -1.52 10.67
N LEU A 78 6.64 -0.52 11.49
CA LEU A 78 5.31 0.04 11.70
C LEU A 78 4.61 0.37 10.37
N ALA A 79 5.37 0.88 9.39
CA ALA A 79 4.86 1.20 8.07
C ALA A 79 4.35 -0.05 7.31
N PHE A 80 5.06 -1.17 7.45
CA PHE A 80 4.63 -2.46 6.92
C PHE A 80 3.37 -2.98 7.62
N MET A 81 3.26 -2.84 8.94
CA MET A 81 2.07 -3.27 9.68
C MET A 81 0.83 -2.47 9.24
N TYR A 82 0.96 -1.16 9.06
CA TYR A 82 -0.13 -0.31 8.61
C TYR A 82 -0.50 -0.52 7.15
N SER A 83 0.45 -0.89 6.27
CA SER A 83 0.13 -1.24 4.88
C SER A 83 -0.71 -2.51 4.78
N GLN A 84 -0.47 -3.51 5.64
CA GLN A 84 -1.30 -4.73 5.71
C GLN A 84 -2.75 -4.42 6.09
N LEU A 85 -2.94 -3.47 7.02
CA LEU A 85 -4.28 -3.03 7.44
C LEU A 85 -4.94 -2.14 6.40
N LEU A 86 -4.17 -1.27 5.74
CA LEU A 86 -4.64 -0.42 4.66
C LEU A 86 -5.28 -1.27 3.56
N LYS A 87 -4.63 -2.38 3.13
CA LYS A 87 -5.22 -3.32 2.17
C LYS A 87 -6.62 -3.78 2.61
N LYS A 88 -6.77 -4.26 3.84
CA LYS A 88 -8.06 -4.77 4.35
C LYS A 88 -9.13 -3.67 4.35
N ILE A 89 -8.79 -2.50 4.88
CA ILE A 89 -9.70 -1.34 4.89
C ILE A 89 -10.08 -0.95 3.45
N LEU A 90 -9.09 -0.88 2.55
CA LEU A 90 -9.29 -0.52 1.14
C LEU A 90 -10.10 -1.54 0.36
N ILE A 91 -10.15 -2.81 0.75
CA ILE A 91 -11.00 -3.82 0.10
C ILE A 91 -12.43 -3.76 0.65
N ASP A 92 -12.59 -3.53 1.95
CA ASP A 92 -13.86 -3.56 2.69
C ASP A 92 -14.70 -2.26 2.59
N ILE A 93 -14.16 -1.20 2.00
CA ILE A 93 -14.88 0.07 1.76
C ILE A 93 -16.02 -0.14 0.72
N GLU A 94 -17.21 0.39 1.01
CA GLU A 94 -18.31 0.45 0.04
C GLU A 94 -17.97 1.48 -1.04
N LYS A 95 -18.26 1.15 -2.30
CA LYS A 95 -18.00 2.02 -3.44
C LYS A 95 -18.91 3.25 -3.34
N GLU A 96 -18.33 4.44 -3.32
CA GLU A 96 -19.10 5.67 -3.56
C GLU A 96 -19.19 5.91 -5.07
N ASP A 97 -20.38 6.23 -5.57
CA ASP A 97 -20.63 6.47 -7.00
C ASP A 97 -19.77 7.61 -7.59
N THR A 98 -19.21 8.49 -6.74
CA THR A 98 -18.39 9.65 -7.14
C THR A 98 -16.89 9.40 -7.13
N GLU A 99 -16.41 8.25 -6.62
CA GLU A 99 -14.97 7.98 -6.45
C GLU A 99 -14.20 8.02 -7.77
N LYS A 100 -14.75 7.41 -8.82
CA LYS A 100 -14.12 7.40 -10.15
C LYS A 100 -13.95 8.83 -10.65
N GLN A 101 -15.00 9.64 -10.58
CA GLN A 101 -14.97 11.01 -11.10
C GLN A 101 -13.91 11.86 -10.39
N LYS A 102 -13.83 11.77 -9.05
CA LYS A 102 -12.79 12.42 -8.24
C LYS A 102 -11.38 11.99 -8.64
N LEU A 103 -11.18 10.69 -8.94
CA LEU A 103 -9.90 10.18 -9.43
C LEU A 103 -9.55 10.78 -10.81
N ILE A 104 -10.51 10.86 -11.73
CA ILE A 104 -10.28 11.44 -13.07
C ILE A 104 -9.89 12.91 -12.96
N GLU A 105 -10.61 13.69 -12.16
CA GLU A 105 -10.32 15.12 -11.95
C GLU A 105 -8.91 15.31 -11.37
N PHE A 106 -8.58 14.56 -10.33
CA PHE A 106 -7.23 14.54 -9.76
C PHE A 106 -6.15 14.20 -10.80
N CYS A 107 -6.37 13.16 -11.61
CA CYS A 107 -5.42 12.78 -12.66
C CYS A 107 -5.27 13.88 -13.74
N ARG A 108 -6.36 14.54 -14.14
CA ARG A 108 -6.30 15.64 -15.12
C ARG A 108 -5.46 16.82 -14.61
N GLU A 109 -5.55 17.13 -13.32
CA GLU A 109 -4.73 18.18 -12.70
C GLU A 109 -3.24 17.78 -12.68
N GLN A 110 -2.94 16.57 -12.21
CA GLN A 110 -1.56 16.06 -12.11
C GLN A 110 -0.86 15.96 -13.47
N TYR A 111 -1.59 15.59 -14.52
CA TYR A 111 -1.07 15.43 -15.88
C TYR A 111 -1.43 16.59 -16.81
N SER A 112 -1.77 17.77 -16.28
CA SER A 112 -2.23 18.93 -17.06
C SER A 112 -1.29 19.36 -18.20
N GLN A 113 0.01 19.08 -18.06
CA GLN A 113 1.03 19.40 -19.08
C GLN A 113 1.41 18.21 -19.98
N ASN A 114 0.77 17.05 -19.82
CA ASN A 114 1.08 15.83 -20.56
C ASN A 114 -0.11 15.39 -21.41
N ASN A 115 -0.14 15.86 -22.66
CA ASN A 115 -1.24 15.58 -23.61
C ASN A 115 -1.46 14.07 -23.83
N SER A 116 -0.39 13.27 -23.86
CA SER A 116 -0.50 11.81 -24.05
C SER A 116 -1.22 11.14 -22.87
N GLU A 117 -0.92 11.55 -21.64
CA GLU A 117 -1.59 11.00 -20.46
C GLU A 117 -3.02 11.55 -20.34
N LEU A 118 -3.29 12.80 -20.74
CA LEU A 118 -4.64 13.36 -20.77
C LEU A 118 -5.56 12.62 -21.75
N GLU A 119 -5.07 12.28 -22.94
CA GLU A 119 -5.80 11.42 -23.89
C GLU A 119 -6.12 10.06 -23.27
N PHE A 120 -5.15 9.46 -22.59
CA PHE A 120 -5.33 8.18 -21.92
C PHE A 120 -6.32 8.26 -20.74
N ILE A 121 -6.30 9.34 -19.97
CA ILE A 121 -7.28 9.61 -18.90
C ILE A 121 -8.70 9.74 -19.47
N ASN A 122 -8.87 10.42 -20.60
CA ASN A 122 -10.17 10.56 -21.25
C ASN A 122 -10.68 9.22 -21.82
N GLU A 123 -9.77 8.40 -22.36
CA GLU A 123 -10.10 7.04 -22.78
C GLU A 123 -10.53 6.18 -21.59
N PHE A 124 -9.76 6.18 -20.51
CA PHE A 124 -10.07 5.47 -19.28
C PHE A 124 -11.42 5.91 -18.70
N ASP A 125 -11.70 7.22 -18.66
CA ASP A 125 -12.97 7.76 -18.16
C ASP A 125 -14.17 7.24 -18.98
N ARG A 126 -14.09 7.30 -20.31
CA ARG A 126 -15.17 6.87 -21.20
C ARG A 126 -15.35 5.34 -21.24
N ASP A 127 -14.24 4.61 -21.32
CA ASP A 127 -14.23 3.19 -21.70
C ASP A 127 -13.92 2.25 -20.52
N TYR A 128 -13.83 2.77 -19.28
CA TYR A 128 -13.47 1.97 -18.09
C TYR A 128 -14.19 0.62 -18.02
N LEU A 129 -15.52 0.62 -18.20
CA LEU A 129 -16.37 -0.58 -18.07
C LEU A 129 -16.32 -1.51 -19.30
N LYS A 130 -15.72 -1.07 -20.42
CA LYS A 130 -15.59 -1.88 -21.64
C LYS A 130 -14.41 -2.84 -21.57
N GLN A 131 -13.46 -2.58 -20.68
CA GLN A 131 -12.28 -3.39 -20.45
C GLN A 131 -12.19 -3.79 -18.98
N SER A 132 -11.35 -4.78 -18.69
CA SER A 132 -11.16 -5.21 -17.31
C SER A 132 -10.19 -4.30 -16.53
N PRO A 133 -10.34 -4.16 -15.20
CA PRO A 133 -9.38 -3.42 -14.37
C PRO A 133 -7.92 -3.85 -14.57
N LEU A 134 -7.65 -5.16 -14.71
CA LEU A 134 -6.32 -5.72 -14.98
C LEU A 134 -5.77 -5.32 -16.36
N TRP A 135 -6.65 -5.16 -17.36
CA TRP A 135 -6.26 -4.64 -18.66
C TRP A 135 -5.79 -3.19 -18.57
N TRP A 136 -6.52 -2.34 -17.84
CA TRP A 136 -6.10 -0.95 -17.59
C TRP A 136 -4.82 -0.87 -16.76
N TYR A 137 -4.67 -1.76 -15.77
CA TYR A 137 -3.47 -1.80 -14.93
C TYR A 137 -2.22 -2.21 -15.71
N SER A 138 -2.32 -3.19 -16.60
CA SER A 138 -1.17 -3.67 -17.38
C SER A 138 -0.72 -2.70 -18.48
N ARG A 139 -1.63 -1.89 -19.01
CA ARG A 139 -1.31 -0.90 -20.06
C ARG A 139 -0.37 0.20 -19.56
N GLU A 140 0.54 0.64 -20.42
CA GLU A 140 1.44 1.74 -20.08
C GLU A 140 0.68 3.07 -20.05
N GLY A 141 0.62 3.69 -18.87
CA GLY A 141 0.10 5.03 -18.69
C GLY A 141 -0.12 5.36 -17.21
N PHE A 142 -0.94 6.39 -16.95
CA PHE A 142 -1.08 6.96 -15.61
C PHE A 142 -1.47 5.92 -14.55
N VAL A 143 -2.36 4.99 -14.86
CA VAL A 143 -2.83 3.96 -13.91
C VAL A 143 -1.67 3.14 -13.36
N TYR A 144 -0.90 2.51 -14.27
CA TYR A 144 0.26 1.69 -13.90
C TYR A 144 1.32 2.51 -13.17
N LYS A 145 1.72 3.66 -13.75
CA LYS A 145 2.81 4.50 -13.23
C LYS A 145 2.46 5.08 -11.85
N MET A 146 1.26 5.65 -11.73
CA MET A 146 0.80 6.31 -10.52
C MET A 146 0.61 5.32 -9.38
N LEU A 147 -0.07 4.19 -9.65
CA LEU A 147 -0.32 3.19 -8.61
C LEU A 147 0.98 2.54 -8.12
N ASN A 148 1.85 2.11 -9.03
CA ASN A 148 3.10 1.45 -8.62
C ASN A 148 4.05 2.40 -7.89
N ARG A 149 4.13 3.67 -8.32
CA ARG A 149 4.89 4.69 -7.58
C ARG A 149 4.30 4.93 -6.21
N ALA A 150 2.98 5.04 -6.10
CA ALA A 150 2.31 5.30 -4.83
C ALA A 150 2.49 4.14 -3.85
N LEU A 151 2.35 2.90 -4.30
CA LEU A 151 2.61 1.72 -3.47
C LEU A 151 4.07 1.64 -3.02
N ARG A 152 5.03 1.91 -3.92
CA ARG A 152 6.48 1.89 -3.62
C ARG A 152 6.87 2.92 -2.57
N ASN A 153 6.29 4.11 -2.67
CA ASN A 153 6.57 5.23 -1.76
C ASN A 153 5.62 5.29 -0.57
N GLN A 154 4.67 4.35 -0.47
CA GLN A 154 3.58 4.39 0.49
C GLN A 154 2.83 5.74 0.48
N ASP A 155 2.64 6.31 -0.71
CA ASP A 155 1.92 7.56 -0.92
C ASP A 155 0.43 7.31 -0.71
N ILE A 156 0.00 7.52 0.54
CA ILE A 156 -1.34 7.17 0.97
C ILE A 156 -2.39 8.08 0.33
N GLU A 157 -2.03 9.33 0.01
CA GLU A 157 -2.95 10.23 -0.69
C GLU A 157 -3.31 9.64 -2.04
N ILE A 158 -2.31 9.29 -2.85
CA ILE A 158 -2.56 8.70 -4.17
C ILE A 158 -3.24 7.34 -4.04
N ILE A 159 -2.80 6.48 -3.11
CA ILE A 159 -3.45 5.17 -2.86
C ILE A 159 -4.92 5.35 -2.51
N SER A 160 -5.26 6.35 -1.69
CA SER A 160 -6.65 6.63 -1.29
C SER A 160 -7.50 7.13 -2.47
N LYS A 161 -6.95 7.99 -3.34
CA LYS A 161 -7.66 8.43 -4.57
C LYS A 161 -7.84 7.27 -5.55
N MET A 162 -6.90 6.32 -5.58
CA MET A 162 -6.98 5.11 -6.41
C MET A 162 -7.71 3.94 -5.75
N ALA A 163 -8.28 4.12 -4.56
CA ALA A 163 -8.85 3.04 -3.75
C ALA A 163 -9.89 2.19 -4.49
N SER A 164 -10.79 2.85 -5.23
CA SER A 164 -11.82 2.18 -6.02
C SER A 164 -11.23 1.28 -7.12
N PHE A 165 -10.21 1.79 -7.83
CA PHE A 165 -9.49 1.04 -8.86
C PHE A 165 -8.70 -0.13 -8.25
N VAL A 166 -7.99 0.10 -7.15
CA VAL A 166 -7.24 -0.95 -6.42
C VAL A 166 -8.17 -2.07 -5.95
N ARG A 167 -9.37 -1.73 -5.48
CA ARG A 167 -10.41 -2.69 -5.11
C ARG A 167 -10.90 -3.49 -6.31
N ASP A 168 -11.18 -2.82 -7.43
CA ASP A 168 -11.64 -3.48 -8.66
C ASP A 168 -10.57 -4.46 -9.18
N VAL A 169 -9.29 -4.06 -9.17
CA VAL A 169 -8.14 -4.94 -9.48
C VAL A 169 -8.07 -6.12 -8.52
N HIS A 170 -8.12 -5.88 -7.20
CA HIS A 170 -8.07 -6.95 -6.20
C HIS A 170 -9.20 -7.96 -6.37
N LYS A 171 -10.43 -7.50 -6.58
CA LYS A 171 -11.60 -8.35 -6.82
C LYS A 171 -11.42 -9.19 -8.07
N GLN A 172 -10.88 -8.60 -9.14
CA GLN A 172 -10.63 -9.33 -10.37
C GLN A 172 -9.56 -10.42 -10.18
N ILE A 173 -8.47 -10.13 -9.45
CA ILE A 173 -7.44 -11.13 -9.09
C ILE A 173 -8.07 -12.27 -8.27
N ALA A 174 -8.93 -11.94 -7.30
CA ALA A 174 -9.63 -12.93 -6.48
C ALA A 174 -10.62 -13.80 -7.28
N GLN A 175 -11.29 -13.21 -8.27
CA GLN A 175 -12.23 -13.92 -9.16
C GLN A 175 -11.50 -14.85 -10.14
N LEU A 176 -10.39 -14.40 -10.70
CA LEU A 176 -9.61 -15.10 -11.71
C LEU A 176 -8.50 -15.97 -11.09
N HIS A 177 -8.63 -16.33 -9.81
CA HIS A 177 -7.62 -17.06 -9.07
C HIS A 177 -7.32 -18.42 -9.75
N GLU A 178 -6.30 -18.44 -10.60
CA GLU A 178 -5.98 -19.56 -11.49
C GLU A 178 -4.50 -19.89 -11.46
N GLN A 179 -4.21 -21.19 -11.63
CA GLN A 179 -2.86 -21.72 -11.66
C GLN A 179 -2.30 -21.71 -13.09
N ASN A 180 -1.20 -20.99 -13.31
CA ASN A 180 -0.21 -21.43 -14.28
C ASN A 180 1.15 -20.82 -13.94
N THR A 181 2.22 -21.60 -14.01
CA THR A 181 3.59 -21.06 -13.95
C THR A 181 4.51 -21.94 -14.79
N ASP A 182 5.22 -21.32 -15.72
CA ASP A 182 6.25 -21.99 -16.50
C ASP A 182 7.63 -21.67 -15.92
N ARG A 183 8.25 -22.69 -15.30
CA ARG A 183 9.61 -22.60 -14.75
C ARG A 183 10.66 -22.24 -15.83
N GLN A 184 10.41 -22.53 -17.10
CA GLN A 184 11.37 -22.26 -18.17
C GLN A 184 11.64 -20.76 -18.35
N VAL A 185 10.63 -19.90 -18.18
CA VAL A 185 10.79 -18.45 -18.33
C VAL A 185 11.85 -17.90 -17.37
N ALA A 186 11.84 -18.32 -16.11
CA ALA A 186 12.83 -17.90 -15.12
C ALA A 186 14.25 -18.42 -15.43
N LEU A 187 14.35 -19.65 -15.97
CA LEU A 187 15.64 -20.24 -16.34
C LEU A 187 16.30 -19.55 -17.53
N GLU A 188 15.53 -19.01 -18.48
CA GLU A 188 16.07 -18.20 -19.58
C GLU A 188 16.79 -16.93 -19.10
N PHE A 189 16.35 -16.32 -17.99
CA PHE A 189 17.03 -15.18 -17.39
C PHE A 189 18.35 -15.57 -16.72
N VAL A 190 18.37 -16.71 -16.01
CA VAL A 190 19.57 -17.26 -15.38
C VAL A 190 20.67 -17.54 -16.42
N GLN A 191 20.30 -18.08 -17.58
CA GLN A 191 21.25 -18.36 -18.67
C GLN A 191 21.89 -17.07 -19.23
N LYS A 192 21.18 -15.94 -19.20
CA LYS A 192 21.71 -14.65 -19.66
C LYS A 192 22.71 -14.04 -18.66
N SER A 193 22.47 -14.18 -17.35
CA SER A 193 23.33 -13.61 -16.31
C SER A 193 24.57 -14.44 -16.00
N GLN A 194 24.56 -15.76 -16.23
CA GLN A 194 25.71 -16.66 -16.00
C GLN A 194 26.94 -16.35 -16.88
N LYS A 195 26.80 -15.55 -17.95
CA LYS A 195 27.91 -15.14 -18.80
C LYS A 195 28.77 -14.00 -18.21
N ASP A 196 28.29 -13.34 -17.16
CA ASP A 196 29.00 -12.24 -16.50
C ASP A 196 29.66 -12.72 -15.20
N SER A 197 30.99 -12.73 -15.18
CA SER A 197 31.78 -13.20 -14.03
C SER A 197 31.54 -12.40 -12.75
N ASN A 198 31.00 -11.18 -12.83
CA ASN A 198 30.77 -10.30 -11.69
C ASN A 198 29.34 -10.35 -11.15
N LYS A 199 28.46 -11.17 -11.74
CA LYS A 199 27.06 -11.30 -11.33
C LYS A 199 26.82 -12.63 -10.64
N THR A 200 25.93 -12.61 -9.66
CA THR A 200 25.39 -13.80 -9.01
C THR A 200 23.90 -13.87 -9.35
N SER A 201 23.46 -15.02 -9.82
CA SER A 201 22.07 -15.28 -10.18
C SER A 201 21.30 -15.76 -8.95
N VAL A 202 20.12 -15.20 -8.73
CA VAL A 202 19.20 -15.65 -7.68
C VAL A 202 17.88 -16.07 -8.33
N LEU A 203 17.50 -17.33 -8.13
CA LEU A 203 16.23 -17.90 -8.56
C LEU A 203 15.27 -17.95 -7.38
N PHE A 204 14.21 -17.14 -7.42
CA PHE A 204 13.13 -17.22 -6.45
C PHE A 204 12.16 -18.32 -6.85
N GLN A 205 12.04 -19.36 -6.02
CA GLN A 205 11.04 -20.41 -6.17
C GLN A 205 9.89 -20.13 -5.20
N MET A 206 8.73 -19.75 -5.73
CA MET A 206 7.55 -19.44 -4.91
C MET A 206 6.62 -20.65 -4.86
N GLU A 207 6.33 -21.12 -3.67
CA GLU A 207 5.30 -22.14 -3.44
C GLU A 207 4.03 -21.44 -2.96
N VAL A 208 2.98 -21.56 -3.76
CA VAL A 208 1.71 -20.90 -3.53
C VAL A 208 0.58 -21.91 -3.53
N ASP A 209 -0.14 -21.97 -2.42
CA ASP A 209 -1.36 -22.75 -2.31
C ASP A 209 -2.52 -21.99 -2.98
N PRO A 210 -3.06 -22.49 -4.11
CA PRO A 210 -4.18 -21.85 -4.82
C PRO A 210 -5.49 -21.90 -4.04
N THR A 211 -5.58 -22.63 -2.93
CA THR A 211 -6.78 -22.68 -2.10
C THR A 211 -6.82 -21.55 -1.07
N ASN A 212 -5.69 -20.83 -0.88
CA ASN A 212 -5.61 -19.73 0.06
C ASN A 212 -6.23 -18.43 -0.48
N ALA A 213 -7.52 -18.22 -0.18
CA ALA A 213 -8.27 -17.05 -0.60
C ALA A 213 -7.74 -15.71 -0.03
N SER A 214 -6.85 -15.73 0.97
CA SER A 214 -6.39 -14.49 1.64
C SER A 214 -5.41 -13.69 0.79
N ASN A 215 -4.68 -14.37 -0.09
CA ASN A 215 -3.63 -13.78 -0.92
C ASN A 215 -3.77 -14.29 -2.36
N PRO A 216 -4.78 -13.80 -3.10
CA PRO A 216 -5.01 -14.27 -4.45
C PRO A 216 -3.96 -13.73 -5.42
N PHE A 217 -3.69 -14.50 -6.46
CA PHE A 217 -2.84 -14.16 -7.60
C PHE A 217 -3.49 -14.60 -8.91
N VAL A 218 -3.05 -14.04 -10.04
CA VAL A 218 -3.61 -14.35 -11.36
C VAL A 218 -2.52 -14.36 -12.42
N SER A 219 -2.65 -15.23 -13.42
CA SER A 219 -1.87 -15.14 -14.66
C SER A 219 -2.39 -14.01 -15.54
N MET A 220 -1.51 -13.13 -15.99
CA MET A 220 -1.87 -12.01 -16.87
C MET A 220 -2.03 -12.45 -18.34
N GLU A 221 -1.77 -13.72 -18.64
CA GLU A 221 -1.93 -14.30 -19.99
C GLU A 221 -3.38 -14.18 -20.46
N ASN A 222 -3.58 -13.64 -21.67
CA ASN A 222 -4.90 -13.36 -22.27
C ASN A 222 -5.79 -12.32 -21.55
N ILE A 223 -5.32 -11.69 -20.48
CA ILE A 223 -6.06 -10.65 -19.74
C ILE A 223 -5.42 -9.27 -19.90
N SER A 224 -4.10 -9.24 -19.98
CA SER A 224 -3.36 -7.99 -20.02
C SER A 224 -3.56 -7.24 -21.35
N PHE A 225 -3.18 -5.96 -21.34
CA PHE A 225 -3.10 -5.15 -22.56
C PHE A 225 -2.14 -5.74 -23.60
N TYR A 226 -1.12 -6.48 -23.16
CA TYR A 226 -0.08 -7.05 -24.00
C TYR A 226 -0.34 -8.55 -24.21
N PRO A 227 -0.72 -8.98 -25.43
CA PRO A 227 -1.10 -10.38 -25.69
C PRO A 227 -0.01 -11.42 -25.41
N THR A 228 1.25 -10.97 -25.29
CA THR A 228 2.42 -11.82 -25.04
C THR A 228 2.85 -11.85 -23.58
N GLU A 229 2.12 -11.18 -22.68
CA GLU A 229 2.43 -11.10 -21.25
C GLU A 229 2.12 -12.44 -20.57
N LYS A 230 3.11 -12.97 -19.85
CA LYS A 230 3.03 -14.23 -19.10
C LYS A 230 3.36 -14.02 -17.62
N GLU A 231 3.12 -12.82 -17.13
CA GLU A 231 3.43 -12.43 -15.75
C GLU A 231 2.37 -12.95 -14.78
N ILE A 232 2.78 -13.18 -13.53
CA ILE A 232 1.87 -13.50 -12.44
C ILE A 232 1.71 -12.24 -11.59
N LEU A 233 0.47 -11.77 -11.47
CA LEU A 233 0.16 -10.63 -10.63
C LEU A 233 -0.39 -11.10 -9.29
N PHE A 234 0.33 -10.78 -8.22
CA PHE A 234 -0.15 -10.97 -6.86
C PHE A 234 -1.01 -9.78 -6.43
N SER A 235 -2.02 -10.06 -5.61
CA SER A 235 -2.76 -9.04 -4.88
C SER A 235 -1.83 -8.12 -4.10
N MET A 236 -2.20 -6.84 -3.94
CA MET A 236 -1.42 -5.85 -3.21
C MET A 236 -1.01 -6.37 -1.82
N ASN A 237 0.18 -5.96 -1.35
CA ASN A 237 0.73 -6.27 -0.03
C ASN A 237 0.81 -7.78 0.28
N THR A 238 0.95 -8.62 -0.75
CA THR A 238 1.27 -10.04 -0.57
C THR A 238 2.67 -10.20 0.01
N VAL A 239 2.79 -11.01 1.05
CA VAL A 239 4.03 -11.21 1.79
C VAL A 239 4.49 -12.65 1.65
N PHE A 240 5.76 -12.82 1.29
CA PHE A 240 6.43 -14.12 1.26
C PHE A 240 7.44 -14.20 2.38
N ARG A 241 7.50 -15.36 3.03
CA ARG A 241 8.61 -15.71 3.91
C ARG A 241 9.73 -16.32 3.09
N ILE A 242 10.94 -15.84 3.35
CA ILE A 242 12.15 -16.47 2.87
C ILE A 242 12.36 -17.75 3.68
N GLY A 243 12.29 -18.89 3.01
CA GLY A 243 12.61 -20.19 3.56
C GLY A 243 14.07 -20.54 3.32
N GLU A 244 14.31 -21.74 2.79
CA GLU A 244 15.65 -22.22 2.49
C GLU A 244 16.32 -21.43 1.37
N ILE A 245 17.59 -21.09 1.59
CA ILE A 245 18.48 -20.50 0.58
C ILE A 245 19.59 -21.52 0.32
N GLN A 246 19.68 -21.99 -0.92
CA GLN A 246 20.65 -23.02 -1.30
C GLN A 246 21.33 -22.68 -2.61
N GLN A 247 22.60 -23.05 -2.75
CA GLN A 247 23.32 -22.91 -4.01
C GLN A 247 23.07 -24.14 -4.88
N ILE A 248 22.48 -23.95 -6.05
CA ILE A 248 22.11 -25.04 -6.98
C ILE A 248 23.00 -25.11 -8.22
N GLY A 249 23.96 -24.20 -8.34
CA GLY A 249 24.94 -24.17 -9.42
C GLY A 249 26.03 -23.13 -9.20
N ASP A 250 26.97 -23.02 -10.14
CA ASP A 250 28.00 -21.99 -10.08
C ASP A 250 27.35 -20.59 -10.13
N LYS A 251 27.57 -19.81 -9.07
CA LYS A 251 26.95 -18.49 -8.84
C LYS A 251 25.43 -18.45 -9.01
N LEU A 252 24.74 -19.58 -8.79
CA LEU A 252 23.29 -19.67 -8.85
C LEU A 252 22.74 -20.11 -7.50
N TRP A 253 22.02 -19.19 -6.87
CA TRP A 253 21.33 -19.41 -5.60
C TRP A 253 19.85 -19.57 -5.86
N GLN A 254 19.23 -20.58 -5.26
CA GLN A 254 17.80 -20.72 -5.17
C GLN A 254 17.34 -20.23 -3.80
N VAL A 255 16.30 -19.39 -3.81
CA VAL A 255 15.63 -18.89 -2.61
C VAL A 255 14.20 -19.40 -2.65
N ASN A 256 13.85 -20.28 -1.71
CA ASN A 256 12.50 -20.78 -1.57
C ASN A 256 11.66 -19.73 -0.82
N LEU A 257 10.53 -19.37 -1.40
CA LEU A 257 9.59 -18.39 -0.87
C LEU A 257 8.26 -19.09 -0.59
N SER A 258 7.81 -19.05 0.66
CA SER A 258 6.49 -19.55 1.05
C SER A 258 5.54 -18.39 1.25
N LEU A 259 4.36 -18.45 0.62
CA LEU A 259 3.32 -17.45 0.80
C LEU A 259 2.83 -17.44 2.26
N THR A 260 2.75 -16.25 2.87
CA THR A 260 2.14 -16.11 4.21
C THR A 260 0.62 -16.27 4.14
N ASN A 261 0.02 -16.79 5.21
CA ASN A 261 -1.41 -16.99 5.32
C ASN A 261 -1.95 -16.43 6.65
N ASN A 262 -3.25 -16.59 6.91
CA ASN A 262 -3.86 -16.10 8.16
C ASN A 262 -3.36 -16.82 9.42
N ASP A 263 -2.68 -17.96 9.27
CA ASP A 263 -2.10 -18.74 10.37
C ASP A 263 -0.68 -18.32 10.73
N ASP A 264 -0.13 -17.35 10.00
CA ASP A 264 1.13 -16.70 10.33
C ASP A 264 1.01 -16.00 11.69
N GLN A 265 1.47 -16.64 12.76
CA GLN A 265 1.37 -16.12 14.13
C GLN A 265 1.98 -14.72 14.30
N GLN A 266 3.06 -14.40 13.59
CA GLN A 266 3.70 -13.08 13.69
C GLN A 266 2.82 -12.01 13.03
N LEU A 267 2.33 -12.24 11.81
CA LEU A 267 1.40 -11.32 11.15
C LEU A 267 0.07 -11.23 11.89
N LYS A 268 -0.40 -12.35 12.46
CA LYS A 268 -1.64 -12.44 13.23
C LYS A 268 -1.56 -11.63 14.52
N CYS A 269 -0.55 -11.86 15.37
CA CYS A 269 -0.36 -11.08 16.60
C CYS A 269 -0.21 -9.58 16.31
N VAL A 270 0.54 -9.23 15.26
CA VAL A 270 0.73 -7.84 14.82
C VAL A 270 -0.57 -7.21 14.34
N THR A 271 -1.38 -7.94 13.57
CA THR A 271 -2.65 -7.39 13.06
C THR A 271 -3.80 -7.51 14.05
N GLU A 272 -3.78 -8.39 15.03
CA GLU A 272 -4.82 -8.54 16.05
C GLU A 272 -4.83 -7.37 17.03
N SER A 273 -3.67 -6.96 17.56
CA SER A 273 -3.59 -5.80 18.46
C SER A 273 -4.14 -4.53 17.79
N ILE A 274 -3.80 -4.30 16.52
CA ILE A 274 -4.30 -3.13 15.80
C ILE A 274 -5.76 -3.33 15.36
N ARG A 275 -6.20 -4.58 15.10
CA ARG A 275 -7.61 -4.86 14.81
C ARG A 275 -8.48 -4.65 16.04
N GLU A 276 -8.06 -5.05 17.23
CA GLU A 276 -8.77 -4.79 18.48
C GLU A 276 -8.93 -3.28 18.72
N ASP A 277 -7.87 -2.51 18.53
CA ASP A 277 -7.91 -1.03 18.56
C ASP A 277 -8.93 -0.43 17.56
N LEU A 278 -9.12 -1.11 16.42
CA LEU A 278 -10.02 -0.68 15.34
C LEU A 278 -11.40 -1.37 15.36
N ALA A 279 -11.61 -2.39 16.20
CA ALA A 279 -12.77 -3.28 16.17
C ALA A 279 -14.03 -2.58 16.68
N ASN A 280 -13.88 -1.76 17.72
CA ASN A 280 -15.00 -1.06 18.37
C ASN A 280 -15.38 0.27 17.68
N ARG A 281 -14.78 0.60 16.52
CA ARG A 281 -14.99 1.89 15.83
C ARG A 281 -16.01 1.75 14.70
N ARG A 282 -17.04 2.60 14.74
CA ARG A 282 -18.32 2.39 14.03
C ARG A 282 -18.27 2.60 12.51
N THR A 283 -17.43 3.50 11.98
CA THR A 283 -17.40 3.73 10.51
C THR A 283 -16.03 3.50 9.90
N ARG A 284 -16.02 3.05 8.64
CA ARG A 284 -14.83 2.63 7.87
C ARG A 284 -13.81 3.77 7.71
N TRP A 285 -14.32 4.98 7.49
CA TRP A 285 -13.52 6.20 7.42
C TRP A 285 -12.85 6.55 8.76
N HIS A 286 -13.46 6.25 9.91
CA HIS A 286 -12.79 6.44 11.20
C HIS A 286 -11.55 5.56 11.28
N LYS A 287 -11.67 4.29 10.86
CA LYS A 287 -10.55 3.35 10.88
C LYS A 287 -9.42 3.85 9.98
N LEU A 288 -9.76 4.38 8.80
CA LEU A 288 -8.79 4.97 7.88
C LEU A 288 -8.12 6.23 8.46
N ALA A 289 -8.89 7.16 9.05
CA ALA A 289 -8.34 8.37 9.67
C ALA A 289 -7.44 8.07 10.89
N ILE A 290 -7.82 7.10 11.72
CA ILE A 290 -6.96 6.60 12.81
C ILE A 290 -5.68 6.00 12.25
N LEU A 291 -5.78 5.19 11.18
CA LEU A 291 -4.61 4.61 10.52
C LEU A 291 -3.67 5.71 10.02
N MET A 292 -4.21 6.75 9.36
CA MET A 292 -3.42 7.92 8.93
C MET A 292 -2.72 8.61 10.10
N GLY A 293 -3.43 8.83 11.20
CA GLY A 293 -2.86 9.42 12.42
C GLY A 293 -1.76 8.56 13.02
N LYS A 294 -1.94 7.24 13.07
CA LYS A 294 -0.92 6.28 13.54
C LYS A 294 0.31 6.24 12.62
N MET A 295 0.11 6.48 11.32
CA MET A 295 1.19 6.67 10.34
C MET A 295 1.80 8.08 10.36
N ARG A 296 1.39 8.95 11.31
CA ARG A 296 1.78 10.37 11.41
C ARG A 296 1.43 11.23 10.19
N ASN A 297 0.53 10.77 9.33
CA ASN A 297 -0.01 11.56 8.22
C ASN A 297 -1.23 12.36 8.70
N PHE A 298 -0.98 13.36 9.54
CA PHE A 298 -2.03 14.12 10.21
C PHE A 298 -2.86 14.98 9.26
N ASP A 299 -2.27 15.46 8.16
CA ASP A 299 -3.01 16.24 7.15
C ASP A 299 -4.10 15.42 6.48
N LYS A 300 -3.80 14.17 6.14
CA LYS A 300 -4.80 13.31 5.51
C LYS A 300 -5.78 12.73 6.52
N ALA A 301 -5.35 12.47 7.74
CA ALA A 301 -6.26 12.15 8.84
C ALA A 301 -7.32 13.27 9.01
N ASP A 302 -6.90 14.53 8.92
CA ASP A 302 -7.74 15.72 9.06
C ASP A 302 -8.73 15.88 7.90
N GLU A 303 -8.27 15.74 6.65
CA GLU A 303 -9.13 15.76 5.46
C GLU A 303 -10.19 14.65 5.51
N LEU A 304 -9.83 13.44 5.95
CA LEU A 304 -10.78 12.34 6.08
C LEU A 304 -11.84 12.61 7.15
N CYS A 305 -11.51 13.34 8.21
CA CYS A 305 -12.45 13.73 9.25
C CYS A 305 -13.41 14.86 8.81
N GLN A 306 -12.98 15.75 7.91
CA GLN A 306 -13.70 16.96 7.53
C GLN A 306 -15.11 16.74 6.92
N PRO A 307 -15.32 15.88 5.89
CA PRO A 307 -16.64 15.68 5.29
C PRO A 307 -17.60 14.86 6.16
N LEU A 308 -17.09 14.15 7.17
CA LEU A 308 -17.87 13.31 8.06
C LEU A 308 -18.41 14.09 9.26
N PHE A 309 -17.75 15.20 9.61
CA PHE A 309 -18.19 16.14 10.62
C PHE A 309 -19.55 16.77 10.30
N GLU A 310 -19.78 17.16 9.04
CA GLU A 310 -21.04 17.81 8.62
C GLU A 310 -22.22 16.84 8.58
N LYS A 311 -21.96 15.54 8.44
CA LYS A 311 -23.00 14.51 8.28
C LYS A 311 -23.33 13.74 9.56
N LEU A 312 -22.42 13.70 10.54
CA LEU A 312 -22.56 12.83 11.70
C LEU A 312 -22.26 13.62 12.98
N SER A 313 -23.30 14.08 13.64
CA SER A 313 -23.27 14.57 15.03
C SER A 313 -22.98 13.41 16.00
N ASN A 314 -21.76 12.87 16.01
CA ASN A 314 -21.37 11.72 16.81
C ASN A 314 -20.06 11.95 17.60
N ASP A 315 -20.04 11.37 18.81
CA ASP A 315 -19.06 11.57 19.89
C ASP A 315 -17.62 11.16 19.49
N ASP A 316 -17.46 10.04 18.78
CA ASP A 316 -16.17 9.43 18.43
C ASP A 316 -15.33 10.28 17.46
N TRP A 317 -15.97 10.93 16.48
CA TRP A 317 -15.29 11.80 15.50
C TRP A 317 -14.72 13.04 16.15
N THR A 318 -15.44 13.59 17.12
CA THR A 318 -15.06 14.84 17.77
C THR A 318 -13.75 14.67 18.54
N GLN A 319 -13.54 13.51 19.18
CA GLN A 319 -12.28 13.19 19.85
C GLN A 319 -11.13 13.00 18.87
N LEU A 320 -11.34 12.21 17.80
CA LEU A 320 -10.31 11.91 16.80
C LEU A 320 -9.85 13.18 16.07
N THR A 321 -10.79 14.02 15.63
CA THR A 321 -10.48 15.31 15.01
C THR A 321 -9.72 16.22 15.98
N GLY A 322 -10.14 16.25 17.25
CA GLY A 322 -9.42 16.98 18.30
C GLY A 322 -7.96 16.55 18.39
N PHE A 323 -7.70 15.24 18.49
CA PHE A 323 -6.34 14.69 18.52
C PHE A 323 -5.53 15.05 17.27
N ILE A 324 -6.10 14.88 16.07
CA ILE A 324 -5.41 15.18 14.81
C ILE A 324 -5.03 16.67 14.73
N LYS A 325 -5.92 17.58 15.13
CA LYS A 325 -5.65 19.03 15.14
C LYS A 325 -4.51 19.40 16.09
N ILE A 326 -4.43 18.75 17.27
CA ILE A 326 -3.33 18.95 18.23
C ILE A 326 -1.99 18.52 17.60
N GLN A 327 -1.95 17.36 16.95
CA GLN A 327 -0.75 16.87 16.30
C GLN A 327 -0.29 17.76 15.13
N LYS A 328 -1.23 18.49 14.51
CA LYS A 328 -0.94 19.55 13.52
C LYS A 328 -0.53 20.90 14.14
N GLY A 329 -0.59 21.04 15.47
CA GLY A 329 -0.29 22.28 16.19
C GLY A 329 -1.46 23.28 16.28
N ASP A 330 -2.66 22.92 15.82
CA ASP A 330 -3.87 23.73 15.96
C ASP A 330 -4.55 23.46 17.31
N TYR A 331 -3.91 23.94 18.37
CA TYR A 331 -4.34 23.71 19.75
C TYR A 331 -5.71 24.30 20.06
N SER A 332 -6.06 25.45 19.45
CA SER A 332 -7.36 26.12 19.65
C SER A 332 -8.53 25.29 19.13
N ASN A 333 -8.45 24.80 17.89
CA ASN A 333 -9.49 23.96 17.34
C ASN A 333 -9.47 22.59 18.00
N GLY A 334 -8.29 22.01 18.25
CA GLY A 334 -8.15 20.76 19.00
C GLY A 334 -8.87 20.80 20.35
N LEU A 335 -8.64 21.86 21.13
CA LEU A 335 -9.28 22.07 22.43
C LEU A 335 -10.79 22.22 22.30
N SER A 336 -11.28 23.04 21.37
CA SER A 336 -12.72 23.23 21.11
C SER A 336 -13.43 21.90 20.81
N HIS A 337 -12.80 21.03 20.02
CA HIS A 337 -13.34 19.71 19.71
C HIS A 337 -13.33 18.79 20.94
N LEU A 338 -12.22 18.69 21.66
CA LEU A 338 -12.17 17.85 22.87
C LEU A 338 -13.15 18.34 23.96
N GLN A 339 -13.37 19.65 24.06
CA GLN A 339 -14.34 20.23 24.99
C GLN A 339 -15.77 19.80 24.61
N LYS A 340 -16.15 19.91 23.33
CA LYS A 340 -17.45 19.43 22.83
C LYS A 340 -17.63 17.93 23.06
N CYS A 341 -16.58 17.15 22.83
CA CYS A 341 -16.60 15.71 23.10
C CYS A 341 -16.90 15.45 24.58
N LEU A 342 -16.18 16.13 25.48
CA LEU A 342 -16.38 16.03 26.92
C LEU A 342 -17.81 16.44 27.34
N ASP A 343 -18.35 17.51 26.76
CA ASP A 343 -19.72 17.97 27.04
C ASP A 343 -20.77 16.92 26.62
N ILE A 344 -20.58 16.27 25.48
CA ILE A 344 -21.49 15.19 25.03
C ILE A 344 -21.41 13.99 25.99
N TRP A 345 -20.21 13.57 26.38
CA TRP A 345 -20.02 12.47 27.32
C TRP A 345 -20.65 12.76 28.69
N LEU A 346 -20.54 14.00 29.19
CA LEU A 346 -21.17 14.44 30.43
C LEU A 346 -22.70 14.48 30.32
N ASN A 347 -23.25 14.89 29.18
CA ASN A 347 -24.70 14.89 28.94
C ASN A 347 -25.29 13.49 28.80
N LYS A 348 -24.51 12.54 28.25
CA LYS A 348 -24.95 11.15 28.04
C LYS A 348 -25.03 10.37 29.34
N PHE A 349 -24.22 10.73 30.34
CA PHE A 349 -24.21 10.12 31.68
C PHE A 349 -24.00 11.19 32.77
N PRO A 350 -25.05 11.93 33.16
CA PRO A 350 -24.93 13.07 34.08
C PRO A 350 -24.54 12.68 35.51
N ASP A 351 -24.85 11.45 35.95
CA ASP A 351 -24.66 11.00 37.33
C ASP A 351 -24.05 9.60 37.45
N CYS A 352 -22.98 9.52 38.24
CA CYS A 352 -22.20 8.32 38.59
C CYS A 352 -22.96 7.25 39.43
N ASN A 353 -24.30 7.26 39.52
CA ASN A 353 -24.98 6.67 40.68
C ASN A 353 -26.02 5.57 40.43
N GLN A 354 -26.18 5.04 39.21
CA GLN A 354 -27.01 3.83 39.04
C GLN A 354 -26.30 2.74 38.23
N TYR A 355 -25.86 1.73 38.99
CA TYR A 355 -25.27 0.48 38.54
C TYR A 355 -26.34 -0.39 37.87
N LEU A 356 -26.16 -0.74 36.59
CA LEU A 356 -26.96 -1.75 35.89
C LEU A 356 -26.05 -2.72 35.11
N PRO A 357 -26.10 -4.05 35.40
CA PRO A 357 -25.09 -5.01 34.91
C PRO A 357 -24.99 -5.27 33.41
N SER A 358 -25.99 -4.91 32.60
CA SER A 358 -25.97 -5.14 31.14
C SER A 358 -25.28 -4.05 30.33
N VAL A 359 -24.87 -2.93 30.96
CA VAL A 359 -24.31 -1.75 30.27
C VAL A 359 -22.80 -1.56 30.54
N TYR A 360 -22.17 -2.47 31.29
CA TYR A 360 -20.78 -2.29 31.77
C TYR A 360 -19.74 -2.12 30.68
N HIS A 361 -19.81 -2.85 29.55
CA HIS A 361 -18.80 -2.71 28.49
C HIS A 361 -18.80 -1.30 27.86
N ASN A 362 -19.99 -0.74 27.65
CA ASN A 362 -20.16 0.60 27.06
C ASN A 362 -19.83 1.71 28.07
N ILE A 363 -20.13 1.50 29.35
CA ILE A 363 -19.83 2.43 30.43
C ILE A 363 -18.32 2.45 30.73
N ASP A 364 -17.68 1.29 30.81
CA ASP A 364 -16.23 1.18 31.04
C ASP A 364 -15.44 1.80 29.87
N GLN A 365 -15.89 1.60 28.62
CA GLN A 365 -15.31 2.26 27.45
C GLN A 365 -15.55 3.78 27.47
N THR A 366 -16.74 4.24 27.84
CA THR A 366 -17.06 5.67 27.97
C THR A 366 -16.17 6.36 29.02
N TYR A 367 -15.97 5.73 30.18
CA TYR A 367 -15.06 6.25 31.21
C TYR A 367 -13.61 6.26 30.75
N HIS A 368 -13.19 5.26 29.99
CA HIS A 368 -11.87 5.23 29.36
C HIS A 368 -11.70 6.41 28.39
N ASP A 369 -12.67 6.64 27.51
CA ASP A 369 -12.66 7.72 26.51
C ASP A 369 -12.71 9.12 27.19
N GLN A 370 -13.45 9.28 28.29
CA GLN A 370 -13.45 10.50 29.11
C GLN A 370 -12.09 10.78 29.76
N ALA A 371 -11.44 9.74 30.30
CA ALA A 371 -10.12 9.88 30.90
C ALA A 371 -9.06 10.25 29.85
N GLN A 372 -9.09 9.59 28.68
CA GLN A 372 -8.22 9.94 27.56
C GLN A 372 -8.44 11.37 27.09
N THR A 373 -9.70 11.81 26.95
CA THR A 373 -10.03 13.18 26.54
C THR A 373 -9.51 14.21 27.54
N ASN A 374 -9.65 13.96 28.84
CA ASN A 374 -9.09 14.84 29.87
C ASN A 374 -7.56 14.87 29.83
N ASN A 375 -6.89 13.73 29.61
CA ASN A 375 -5.43 13.71 29.43
C ASN A 375 -5.00 14.55 28.21
N SER A 376 -5.66 14.39 27.07
CA SER A 376 -5.36 15.18 25.86
C SER A 376 -5.59 16.68 26.07
N ILE A 377 -6.65 17.08 26.77
CA ILE A 377 -6.87 18.49 27.14
C ILE A 377 -5.76 18.98 28.09
N GLY A 378 -5.34 18.15 29.04
CA GLY A 378 -4.22 18.43 29.93
C GLY A 378 -2.93 18.69 29.16
N GLU A 379 -2.62 17.84 28.17
CA GLU A 379 -1.46 17.99 27.29
C GLU A 379 -1.50 19.29 26.50
N ILE A 380 -2.66 19.65 25.94
CA ILE A 380 -2.83 20.95 25.26
C ILE A 380 -2.47 22.11 26.18
N TYR A 381 -3.04 22.14 27.38
CA TYR A 381 -2.75 23.22 28.33
C TYR A 381 -1.28 23.22 28.76
N GLN A 382 -0.64 22.06 28.86
CA GLN A 382 0.79 21.95 29.09
C GLN A 382 1.61 22.54 27.92
N TYR A 383 1.27 22.23 26.67
CA TYR A 383 1.90 22.84 25.48
C TYR A 383 1.70 24.36 25.43
N MET A 384 0.52 24.84 25.84
CA MET A 384 0.20 26.26 25.97
C MET A 384 0.85 26.91 27.21
N LYS A 385 1.58 26.15 28.04
CA LYS A 385 2.21 26.58 29.30
C LYS A 385 1.23 27.04 30.39
N ASP A 386 -0.06 26.68 30.29
CA ASP A 386 -1.05 26.84 31.36
C ASP A 386 -1.04 25.59 32.25
N PHE A 387 -0.02 25.50 33.11
CA PHE A 387 0.17 24.34 33.99
C PHE A 387 -0.97 24.17 35.01
N HIS A 388 -1.67 25.25 35.36
CA HIS A 388 -2.77 25.19 36.30
C HIS A 388 -3.97 24.44 35.70
N ARG A 389 -4.40 24.81 34.49
CA ARG A 389 -5.47 24.08 33.79
C ARG A 389 -5.04 22.68 33.40
N ALA A 390 -3.79 22.50 32.99
CA ALA A 390 -3.25 21.17 32.70
C ALA A 390 -3.41 20.21 33.90
N ARG A 391 -2.99 20.67 35.09
CA ARG A 391 -3.09 19.88 36.33
C ARG A 391 -4.54 19.47 36.63
N ILE A 392 -5.50 20.40 36.51
CA ILE A 392 -6.92 20.12 36.77
C ILE A 392 -7.42 18.97 35.88
N HIS A 393 -7.05 18.98 34.60
CA HIS A 393 -7.49 17.95 33.67
C HIS A 393 -6.80 16.61 33.91
N TYR A 394 -5.50 16.60 34.24
CA TYR A 394 -4.81 15.37 34.66
C TYR A 394 -5.39 14.77 35.94
N GLU A 395 -5.73 15.60 36.94
CA GLU A 395 -6.38 15.15 38.17
C GLU A 395 -7.75 14.52 37.90
N LYS A 396 -8.54 15.10 36.96
CA LYS A 396 -9.82 14.52 36.52
C LYS A 396 -9.62 13.16 35.85
N ALA A 397 -8.67 13.05 34.93
CA ALA A 397 -8.38 11.79 34.25
C ALA A 397 -7.92 10.70 35.23
N LEU A 398 -7.02 11.03 36.14
CA LEU A 398 -6.54 10.12 37.18
C LEU A 398 -7.69 9.62 38.07
N LYS A 399 -8.57 10.52 38.50
CA LYS A 399 -9.74 10.17 39.32
C LYS A 399 -10.69 9.20 38.61
N ILE A 400 -10.88 9.33 37.31
CA ILE A 400 -11.71 8.42 36.51
C ILE A 400 -11.04 7.05 36.42
N GLN A 401 -9.74 6.99 36.10
CA GLN A 401 -8.99 5.73 35.98
C GLN A 401 -8.90 4.96 37.30
N GLN A 402 -8.72 5.66 38.43
CA GLN A 402 -8.70 5.03 39.76
C GLN A 402 -10.05 4.37 40.10
N ARG A 403 -11.16 4.98 39.68
CA ARG A 403 -12.50 4.40 39.87
C ARG A 403 -12.73 3.16 39.01
N SER A 404 -12.24 3.15 37.76
CA SER A 404 -12.36 1.96 36.90
C SER A 404 -11.51 0.77 37.37
N LEU A 405 -10.45 1.02 38.14
CA LEU A 405 -9.54 -0.01 38.69
C LEU A 405 -9.95 -0.53 40.07
N SER A 406 -10.96 0.08 40.71
CA SER A 406 -11.45 -0.34 42.02
C SER A 406 -12.29 -1.62 41.89
N PRO A 407 -12.14 -2.64 42.77
CA PRO A 407 -12.92 -3.87 42.69
C PRO A 407 -14.42 -3.55 42.77
N LYS A 408 -15.18 -4.01 41.77
CA LYS A 408 -16.65 -3.98 41.81
C LYS A 408 -17.06 -5.01 42.89
N VAL A 409 -17.41 -4.55 44.09
CA VAL A 409 -17.88 -5.38 45.22
C VAL A 409 -19.28 -5.91 44.95
#